data_AF-A0A381Y714-F1
#
_entry.id   AF-A0A381Y714-F1
#
_cell.length_a   1.000
_cell.length_b   1.000
_cell.length_c   1.000
_cell.angle_alpha   90.00
_cell.angle_beta   90.00
_cell.angle_gamma   90.00
#
_symmetry.space_group_name_H-M   'P 1'
#
loop_
_entity.id
_entity.type
_entity.pdbx_description
1 polymer ?
#
loop_
_entity_poly.entity_id
_entity_poly.type
_entity_poly.pdbx_seq_one_letter_code
_entity_poly.pdbx_strand_id
1 'polypeptide(L)' 'MNKKMQIQLYFFLFSILSFLRADTFYVPGDFTSIQTAINAASNTDSILVWPGLYEETLDFDGKEIVV' A
#
# COMPACT_ATOMS: atom_id res chain seq x y z
N MET A 1 -14.24 -18.55 29.71
CA MET A 1 -13.27 -18.92 28.65
C MET A 1 -12.05 -19.55 29.30
N ASN A 2 -11.57 -20.71 28.84
CA ASN A 2 -10.43 -21.39 29.48
C ASN A 2 -9.09 -20.69 29.14
N LYS A 3 -8.06 -20.85 29.99
CA LYS A 3 -6.76 -20.16 29.81
C LYS A 3 -6.12 -20.45 28.45
N LYS A 4 -6.25 -21.69 27.95
CA LYS A 4 -5.75 -22.08 26.61
C LYS A 4 -6.46 -21.32 25.48
N MET A 5 -7.78 -21.19 25.53
CA MET A 5 -8.60 -20.47 24.54
C MET A 5 -8.39 -18.95 24.62
N GLN A 6 -8.14 -18.40 25.80
CA GLN A 6 -7.73 -17.00 25.93
C GLN A 6 -6.37 -16.75 25.24
N ILE A 7 -5.39 -17.62 25.46
CA ILE A 7 -4.07 -17.49 24.82
C ILE A 7 -4.17 -17.60 23.28
N GLN A 8 -4.97 -18.53 22.77
CA GLN A 8 -5.23 -18.65 21.33
C GLN A 8 -5.92 -17.40 20.77
N LEU A 9 -6.89 -16.84 21.52
CA LEU A 9 -7.57 -15.62 21.13
C LEU A 9 -6.63 -14.41 21.12
N TYR A 10 -5.74 -14.25 22.11
CA TYR A 10 -4.77 -13.15 22.14
C TYR A 10 -3.74 -13.25 21.01
N PHE A 11 -3.32 -14.46 20.65
CA PHE A 11 -2.42 -14.66 19.51
C PHE A 11 -3.10 -14.28 18.19
N PHE A 12 -4.37 -14.67 18.01
CA PHE A 12 -5.16 -14.27 16.85
C PHE A 12 -5.39 -12.75 16.80
N LEU A 13 -5.71 -12.13 17.93
CA LEU A 13 -5.90 -10.68 18.05
C LEU A 13 -4.61 -9.91 17.71
N PHE A 14 -3.45 -10.38 18.18
CA PHE A 14 -2.15 -9.77 17.89
C PHE A 14 -1.78 -9.81 16.40
N SER A 15 -2.14 -10.89 15.69
CA SER A 15 -1.89 -11.02 14.24
C SER A 15 -2.64 -9.96 13.41
N ILE A 16 -3.85 -9.58 13.84
CA ILE A 16 -4.72 -8.62 13.14
C ILE A 16 -4.20 -7.17 13.28
N LEU A 17 -3.41 -6.86 14.31
CA LEU A 17 -2.91 -5.48 14.52
C LEU A 17 -1.92 -5.01 13.43
N SER A 18 -1.41 -5.91 12.58
CA SER A 18 -0.36 -5.59 11.60
C SER A 18 -0.86 -5.05 10.25
N PHE A 19 -2.17 -4.91 10.04
CA PHE A 19 -2.75 -4.70 8.69
C PHE A 19 -3.14 -3.25 8.33
N LEU A 20 -2.71 -2.24 9.10
CA LEU A 20 -3.05 -0.83 8.83
C LEU A 20 -1.79 0.03 8.70
N ARG A 21 -1.06 -0.14 7.59
CA ARG A 21 0.00 0.78 7.21
C ARG A 21 -0.25 1.28 5.79
N ALA A 22 -0.17 2.59 5.63
CA ALA A 22 -0.07 3.23 4.33
C ALA A 22 1.41 3.31 3.94
N ASP A 23 1.73 2.86 2.73
CA ASP A 23 3.08 2.94 2.18
C ASP A 23 3.25 4.17 1.28
N THR A 24 4.51 4.61 1.14
CA THR A 24 4.89 5.67 0.21
C THR A 24 5.85 5.10 -0.81
N PHE A 25 5.45 5.13 -2.08
CA PHE A 25 6.23 4.66 -3.21
C PHE A 25 6.90 5.83 -3.91
N TYR A 26 8.20 5.72 -4.18
CA TYR A 26 8.97 6.76 -4.87
C TYR A 26 9.19 6.40 -6.35
N VAL A 27 8.94 7.37 -7.22
CA VAL A 27 9.18 7.28 -8.67
C VAL A 27 10.06 8.44 -9.12
N PRO A 28 11.31 8.21 -9.60
CA PRO A 28 12.00 6.94 -9.59
C PRO A 28 12.49 6.60 -8.17
N GLY A 29 12.63 5.31 -7.87
CA GLY A 29 13.12 4.82 -6.59
C GLY A 29 12.70 3.38 -6.36
N ASP A 30 11.52 3.19 -5.77
CA ASP A 30 10.91 1.87 -5.59
C ASP A 30 10.39 1.31 -6.93
N PHE A 31 9.91 2.21 -7.77
CA PHE A 31 9.44 1.91 -9.12
C PHE A 31 10.13 2.82 -10.14
N THR A 32 10.30 2.32 -11.35
CA THR A 32 10.90 3.08 -12.46
C THR A 32 9.86 3.83 -13.30
N SER A 33 8.58 3.44 -13.22
CA SER A 33 7.48 4.03 -13.98
C SER A 33 6.31 4.37 -13.07
N ILE A 34 5.51 5.36 -13.47
CA ILE A 34 4.34 5.79 -12.69
C ILE A 34 3.27 4.68 -12.73
N GLN A 35 3.07 4.03 -13.87
CA GLN A 35 2.06 2.96 -13.99
C GLN A 35 2.35 1.77 -13.06
N THR A 36 3.62 1.37 -12.91
CA THR A 36 3.94 0.23 -12.03
C THR A 36 3.70 0.55 -10.56
N ALA A 37 3.92 1.80 -10.15
CA ALA A 37 3.56 2.26 -8.81
C ALA A 37 2.03 2.27 -8.60
N ILE A 38 1.24 2.72 -9.59
CA ILE A 38 -0.23 2.68 -9.54
C ILE A 38 -0.74 1.25 -9.38
N ASN A 39 -0.21 0.31 -10.17
CA ASN A 39 -0.60 -1.09 -10.12
C ASN A 39 -0.33 -1.72 -8.74
N ALA A 40 0.76 -1.32 -8.09
CA ALA A 40 1.16 -1.82 -6.78
C ALA A 40 0.40 -1.14 -5.62
N ALA A 41 -0.05 0.11 -5.79
CA ALA A 41 -0.67 0.89 -4.74
C ALA A 41 -2.02 0.31 -4.30
N SER A 42 -2.17 0.15 -3.00
CA SER A 42 -3.43 -0.15 -2.33
C SER A 42 -4.09 1.13 -1.82
N ASN A 43 -5.33 1.00 -1.33
CA ASN A 43 -6.00 2.13 -0.69
C ASN A 43 -5.14 2.69 0.44
N THR A 44 -5.09 4.01 0.54
CA THR A 44 -4.28 4.81 1.49
C THR A 44 -2.80 4.94 1.18
N ASP A 45 -2.25 4.21 0.21
CA ASP A 45 -0.87 4.41 -0.23
C ASP A 45 -0.69 5.74 -0.96
N SER A 46 0.54 6.26 -0.98
CA SER A 46 0.92 7.49 -1.67
C SER A 46 2.04 7.23 -2.66
N ILE A 47 1.96 7.84 -3.84
CA ILE A 47 3.03 7.77 -4.86
C ILE A 47 3.67 9.15 -4.96
N LEU A 48 4.95 9.25 -4.60
CA LEU A 48 5.75 10.47 -4.73
C LEU A 48 6.55 10.42 -6.02
N VAL A 49 6.21 11.29 -6.97
CA VAL A 49 6.89 11.38 -8.27
C VAL A 49 7.87 12.54 -8.24
N TRP A 50 9.15 12.26 -8.46
CA TRP A 50 10.19 13.27 -8.61
C TRP A 50 10.02 14.04 -9.91
N PRO A 51 10.46 15.31 -9.98
CA PRO A 51 10.38 16.11 -11.19
C PRO A 51 11.11 15.44 -12.37
N GLY A 52 10.41 15.26 -13.48
CA GLY A 52 10.96 14.63 -14.69
C GLY A 52 9.90 14.51 -15.78
N LEU A 53 10.34 14.17 -16.99
CA LEU A 53 9.44 13.80 -18.08
C LEU A 53 9.23 12.29 -18.05
N TYR A 54 7.97 11.87 -17.94
CA TYR A 54 7.54 10.48 -18.00
C TYR A 54 6.59 10.32 -19.18
N GLU A 55 7.08 9.72 -20.26
CA GLU A 55 6.28 9.45 -21.47
C GLU A 55 5.48 8.17 -21.29
N GLU A 56 4.40 8.25 -20.51
CA GLU A 56 3.53 7.12 -20.15
C GLU A 56 2.05 7.44 -20.40
N THR A 57 1.28 6.41 -20.75
CA THR A 57 -0.20 6.47 -20.69
C THR A 57 -0.61 5.86 -19.36
N LEU A 58 -1.30 6.64 -18.52
CA LEU A 58 -1.72 6.19 -17.19
C LEU A 58 -3.14 5.62 -17.23
N ASP A 59 -3.29 4.41 -16.71
CA ASP A 59 -4.56 3.82 -16.31
C ASP A 59 -4.60 3.76 -14.79
N PHE A 60 -5.64 4.34 -14.18
CA PHE A 60 -5.80 4.33 -12.74
C PHE A 60 -6.49 3.07 -12.21
N ASP A 61 -6.83 2.10 -13.07
CA ASP A 61 -7.50 0.84 -12.70
C ASP A 61 -8.80 1.06 -11.90
N GLY A 62 -9.47 2.20 -12.13
CA GLY A 62 -10.65 2.61 -11.36
C GLY A 62 -10.36 3.03 -9.91
N LYS A 63 -9.09 3.22 -9.53
CA LYS A 63 -8.69 3.77 -8.22
C LYS A 63 -9.00 5.26 -8.19
N GLU A 64 -9.49 5.72 -7.03
CA GLU A 64 -9.69 7.14 -6.77
C GLU A 64 -8.34 7.76 -6.39
N ILE A 65 -7.69 8.42 -7.34
CA ILE A 65 -6.40 9.11 -7.12
C ILE A 65 -6.67 10.59 -6.85
N VAL A 66 -6.11 11.08 -5.75
CA VAL A 66 -6.05 12.51 -5.43
C VAL A 66 -4.64 13.00 -5.72
N VAL A 67 -4.53 14.10 -6.49
CA VAL A 67 -3.26 14.71 -6.94
C VAL A 67 -2.98 16.03 -6.25
#